data_AF-A0A2T9KBH5-F1
#
_entry.id   AF-A0A2T9KBH5-F1
#
_cell.length_a   1.000
_cell.length_b   1.000
_cell.length_c   1.000
_cell.angle_alpha   90.00
_cell.angle_beta   90.00
_cell.angle_gamma   90.00
#
_symmetry.space_group_name_H-M   'P 1'
#
loop_
_entity.id
_entity.type
_entity.pdbx_description
1 polymer ?
#
loop_
_entity_poly.entity_id
_entity_poly.type
_entity_poly.pdbx_seq_one_letter_code
_entity_poly.pdbx_strand_id
1 'polypeptide(L)' 'MQAFSISAAGMGAAAGRLAASALRVGSDAGLKAKTDLAAERVEQISAKTDFSANAAVLRTADAMTGVLLDLLA' A
#
# COMPACT_ATOMS: atom_id res chain seq x y z
N MET A 1 17.74 7.72 3.42
CA MET A 1 17.10 8.19 2.17
C MET A 1 16.60 7.05 1.26
N GLN A 2 17.38 6.02 0.96
CA GLN A 2 16.92 4.92 0.08
C GLN A 2 15.70 4.14 0.63
N ALA A 3 15.65 3.88 1.93
CA ALA A 3 14.49 3.22 2.56
C ALA A 3 13.20 4.05 2.47
N PHE A 4 13.32 5.39 2.53
CA PHE A 4 12.20 6.31 2.34
C PHE A 4 11.67 6.25 0.91
N SER A 5 12.56 6.34 -0.09
CA SER A 5 12.15 6.30 -1.51
C SER A 5 11.55 4.96 -1.91
N ILE A 6 12.10 3.84 -1.40
CA ILE A 6 11.58 2.49 -1.67
C ILE A 6 10.20 2.31 -1.02
N SER A 7 10.05 2.69 0.24
CA SER A 7 8.76 2.57 0.95
C SER A 7 7.69 3.47 0.32
N ALA A 8 8.05 4.69 -0.09
CA ALA A 8 7.14 5.60 -0.78
C ALA A 8 6.69 5.04 -2.15
N ALA A 9 7.63 4.49 -2.94
CA ALA A 9 7.31 3.84 -4.20
C ALA A 9 6.43 2.59 -4.01
N GLY A 10 6.71 1.78 -2.99
CA GLY A 10 5.91 0.61 -2.62
C GLY A 10 4.47 0.97 -2.21
N MET A 11 4.32 2.02 -1.41
CA MET A 11 3.01 2.58 -1.06
C MET A 11 2.24 3.07 -2.29
N GLY A 12 2.89 3.80 -3.21
CA GLY A 12 2.29 4.27 -4.45
C GLY A 12 1.82 3.11 -5.36
N ALA A 13 2.65 2.08 -5.52
CA ALA A 13 2.30 0.89 -6.29
C ALA A 13 1.13 0.10 -5.67
N ALA A 14 1.09 -0.03 -4.34
CA ALA A 14 -0.02 -0.65 -3.63
C ALA A 14 -1.33 0.15 -3.78
N ALA A 15 -1.26 1.48 -3.70
CA ALA A 15 -2.41 2.35 -3.92
C ALA A 15 -2.95 2.26 -5.36
N GLY A 16 -2.05 2.20 -6.35
CA GLY A 16 -2.43 2.01 -7.76
C GLY A 16 -3.14 0.67 -8.01
N ARG A 17 -2.63 -0.43 -7.43
CA ARG A 17 -3.28 -1.75 -7.50
C ARG A 17 -4.66 -1.75 -6.85
N LEU A 18 -4.79 -1.11 -5.67
CA LEU A 18 -6.08 -0.97 -4.99
C LEU A 18 -7.10 -0.20 -5.84
N ALA A 19 -6.69 0.92 -6.43
CA ALA A 19 -7.55 1.72 -7.30
C ALA A 19 -7.99 0.94 -8.55
N ALA A 20 -7.07 0.19 -9.16
CA ALA A 20 -7.39 -0.65 -10.32
C ALA A 20 -8.40 -1.75 -9.97
N SER A 21 -8.22 -2.45 -8.85
CA SER A 21 -9.19 -3.44 -8.35
C SER A 21 -10.56 -2.82 -8.06
N ALA A 22 -10.58 -1.66 -7.39
CA ALA A 22 -11.83 -0.95 -7.09
C ALA A 22 -12.57 -0.53 -8.38
N LEU A 23 -11.85 -0.08 -9.41
CA LEU A 23 -12.41 0.21 -10.72
C LEU A 23 -12.99 -1.03 -11.40
N ARG A 24 -12.29 -2.17 -11.36
CA ARG A 24 -12.80 -3.44 -11.93
C ARG A 24 -14.09 -3.88 -11.26
N VAL A 25 -14.12 -3.89 -9.92
CA VAL A 25 -15.30 -4.24 -9.13
C VAL A 25 -16.45 -3.26 -9.37
N GLY A 26 -16.17 -1.95 -9.49
CA GLY A 26 -17.19 -0.94 -9.74
C GLY A 26 -17.74 -0.94 -11.16
N SER A 27 -16.92 -1.29 -12.15
CA SER A 27 -17.30 -1.30 -13.57
C SER A 27 -18.07 -2.55 -13.96
N ASP A 28 -17.85 -3.67 -13.27
CA ASP A 28 -18.54 -4.94 -13.52
C ASP A 28 -19.60 -5.21 -12.44
N ALA A 29 -20.58 -4.32 -12.36
CA ALA A 29 -21.68 -4.41 -11.40
C ALA A 29 -22.96 -5.03 -12.03
N GLY A 30 -23.50 -6.09 -11.43
CA GLY A 30 -24.82 -6.66 -11.79
C GLY A 30 -24.92 -8.18 -11.68
N LEU A 31 -26.11 -8.73 -11.95
CA LEU A 31 -26.39 -10.19 -11.88
C LEU A 31 -25.58 -11.04 -12.89
N LYS A 32 -24.92 -10.40 -13.88
CA LYS A 32 -24.05 -11.06 -14.87
C LYS A 32 -22.58 -10.65 -14.73
N ALA A 33 -22.20 -10.07 -13.59
CA ALA A 33 -20.82 -9.72 -13.31
C ALA A 33 -19.94 -10.98 -13.50
N LYS A 34 -18.90 -10.86 -14.33
CA LYS A 34 -17.95 -11.95 -14.59
C LYS A 34 -16.72 -11.85 -13.68
N THR A 35 -16.60 -10.74 -12.97
CA THR A 35 -15.52 -10.46 -12.02
C THR A 35 -15.67 -11.36 -10.81
N ASP A 36 -14.61 -12.12 -10.51
CA ASP A 36 -14.50 -12.89 -9.28
C ASP A 36 -14.31 -11.94 -8.10
N LEU A 37 -15.40 -11.64 -7.41
CA LEU A 37 -15.40 -10.76 -6.25
C LEU A 37 -14.54 -11.31 -5.11
N ALA A 38 -14.41 -12.63 -4.96
CA ALA A 38 -13.59 -13.20 -3.89
C ALA A 38 -12.10 -12.95 -4.16
N ALA A 39 -11.65 -13.18 -5.41
CA ALA A 39 -10.28 -12.87 -5.83
C ALA A 39 -9.96 -11.38 -5.71
N GLU A 40 -10.86 -10.50 -6.17
CA GLU A 40 -10.65 -9.04 -6.07
C GLU A 40 -10.61 -8.56 -4.61
N ARG A 41 -11.40 -9.16 -3.70
CA ARG A 41 -11.31 -8.84 -2.27
C ARG A 41 -9.97 -9.25 -1.67
N VAL A 42 -9.43 -10.40 -2.04
CA VAL A 42 -8.08 -10.83 -1.62
C VAL A 42 -7.03 -9.86 -2.15
N GLU A 43 -7.16 -9.40 -3.39
CA GLU A 43 -6.24 -8.42 -3.98
C GLU A 43 -6.30 -7.07 -3.23
N GLN A 44 -7.49 -6.60 -2.87
CA GLN A 44 -7.67 -5.38 -2.07
C GLN A 44 -7.05 -5.50 -0.67
N ILE A 45 -7.23 -6.65 0.00
CA ILE A 45 -6.66 -6.91 1.33
C ILE A 45 -5.13 -7.00 1.25
N SER A 46 -4.61 -7.67 0.22
CA SER A 46 -3.17 -7.78 -0.02
C SER A 46 -2.56 -6.40 -0.27
N ALA A 47 -3.18 -5.59 -1.14
CA ALA A 47 -2.73 -4.23 -1.42
C ALA A 47 -2.74 -3.35 -0.16
N LYS A 48 -3.76 -3.46 0.69
CA LYS A 48 -3.81 -2.75 1.98
C LYS A 48 -2.69 -3.19 2.93
N THR A 49 -2.40 -4.49 2.97
CA THR A 49 -1.34 -5.06 3.81
C THR A 49 0.02 -4.56 3.33
N ASP A 50 0.29 -4.60 2.03
CA ASP A 50 1.52 -4.10 1.42
C ASP A 50 1.72 -2.61 1.70
N PHE A 51 0.66 -1.80 1.60
CA PHE A 51 0.71 -0.38 1.95
C PHE A 51 1.10 -0.17 3.42
N SER A 52 0.45 -0.92 4.32
CA SER A 52 0.68 -0.82 5.76
C SER A 52 2.09 -1.25 6.16
N ALA A 53 2.61 -2.31 5.52
CA ALA A 53 3.99 -2.77 5.73
C ALA A 53 5.01 -1.70 5.32
N ASN A 54 4.85 -1.10 4.14
CA ASN A 54 5.72 -0.01 3.70
C ASN A 54 5.62 1.23 4.60
N ALA A 55 4.42 1.56 5.09
CA ALA A 55 4.24 2.66 6.04
C ALA A 55 4.95 2.41 7.39
N ALA A 56 4.95 1.16 7.87
CA ALA A 56 5.66 0.79 9.10
C ALA A 56 7.19 0.90 8.95
N VAL A 57 7.73 0.49 7.80
CA VAL A 57 9.16 0.66 7.47
C VAL A 57 9.52 2.14 7.43
N LEU A 58 8.68 2.96 6.79
CA LEU A 58 8.89 4.41 6.73
C LEU A 58 8.92 5.05 8.12
N ARG A 59 7.97 4.70 8.98
CA ARG A 59 7.89 5.20 10.37
C ARG A 59 9.09 4.79 11.20
N THR A 60 9.60 3.58 11.00
CA THR A 60 10.80 3.10 11.68
C THR A 60 12.04 3.86 11.20
N ALA A 61 12.18 4.07 9.89
CA ALA A 61 13.27 4.85 9.31
C ALA A 61 13.26 6.31 9.79
N ASP A 62 12.08 6.91 9.96
CA ASP A 62 11.90 8.25 10.53
C ASP A 62 12.35 8.30 12.00
N ALA A 63 11.89 7.35 12.81
CA ALA A 63 12.28 7.24 14.22
C ALA A 63 13.80 7.09 14.40
N MET A 64 14.45 6.27 13.57
CA MET A 64 15.91 6.13 13.58
C MET A 64 16.63 7.43 13.21
N THR A 65 16.06 8.19 12.27
CA THR A 65 16.61 9.51 11.89
C THR A 65 16.48 10.50 13.05
N GLY A 66 15.34 10.50 13.75
CA GLY A 66 15.12 11.32 14.94
C GLY A 66 16.11 11.02 16.07
N VAL A 67 16.36 9.74 16.36
CA VAL A 67 17.34 9.32 17.39
C VAL A 67 18.76 9.77 17.03
N LEU A 68 19.14 9.72 15.75
CA LEU A 68 20.45 10.21 15.30
C LEU A 68 20.59 11.73 15.45
N LEU A 69 19.52 12.49 15.23
CA LEU A 69 19.51 13.94 15.43
C LEU A 69 19.59 14.30 16.92
N ASP A 70 18.89 13.56 17.78
CA ASP A 70 18.91 13.75 19.23
C ASP A 70 20.30 13.48 19.84
N LEU A 71 21.02 12.49 19.32
CA LEU A 71 22.41 12.21 19.73
C LEU A 71 23.43 13.29 19.33
N LEU A 72 23.10 14.15 18.35
CA LEU A 72 23.99 15.19 17.85
C LEU A 72 23.77 16.54 18.57
N ALA A 73 22.63 16.70 19.26
CA ALA A 73 22.28 17.89 20.03
C ALA A 73 22.92 17.89 21.43
#